data_AF-A0A3D4IFM7-F1
#
_entry.id   AF-A0A3D4IFM7-F1
#
_cell.length_a   1.000
_cell.length_b   1.000
_cell.length_c   1.000
_cell.angle_alpha   90.00
_cell.angle_beta   90.00
_cell.angle_gamma   90.00
#
_symmetry.space_group_name_H-M   'P 1'
#
loop_
_entity.id
_entity.type
_entity.pdbx_description
1 polymer ?
#
loop_
_entity_poly.entity_id
_entity_poly.type
_entity_poly.pdbx_seq_one_letter_code
_entity_poly.pdbx_strand_id
1 'polypeptide(L)'
;MNESKSDQNQALEEEPETLVLNPVSEPPTDEIKADEEKSSEPVLVVPAMRPLESSTSITPENQEEGGSLFKRLFGKLNKPKDVVEAIENLIPQEKSTLEIRYEMVELVEQTLRPHRRRGVVLPYNLALIHIVAETPQEQQKYVAAISDLSPSLQDAVLEKLISGRFNVPEDFQVDVLIYPEVPAKIADAFTESRIYVELAKRTAATLVGSLTVIKGLSGQAAYKLQTNQAYNIGRLGEIINPRGHLVRQNQIYFSDPNALPLGDPNRSINDTVSRMHGKIQFDNKKSKFVYYNEQGTTSFFRTGYTSSKKLATGQSVALEPGDVLYLGSACVRFDG
;
A
#
# COMPACT_ATOMS: atom_id res chain seq x y z
N MET A 1 41.56 -5.79 74.65
CA MET A 1 40.48 -5.22 75.50
C MET A 1 39.70 -4.28 74.60
N ASN A 2 38.51 -4.56 74.07
CA ASN A 2 37.39 -5.45 74.43
C ASN A 2 36.93 -6.24 73.18
N GLU A 3 36.74 -7.56 73.24
CA GLU A 3 35.47 -8.31 73.45
C GLU A 3 34.36 -7.94 72.42
N SER A 4 34.03 -8.73 71.38
CA SER A 4 33.40 -10.07 71.26
C SER A 4 31.89 -10.13 71.56
N LYS A 5 31.11 -10.54 70.53
CA LYS A 5 29.85 -11.36 70.49
C LYS A 5 29.13 -11.07 69.15
N SER A 6 29.02 -11.98 68.18
CA SER A 6 28.27 -13.26 68.09
C SER A 6 26.75 -13.10 68.04
N ASP A 7 26.13 -13.97 67.21
CA ASP A 7 24.70 -14.30 67.06
C ASP A 7 23.95 -13.55 65.94
N GLN A 8 23.10 -14.17 65.10
CA GLN A 8 22.73 -15.57 64.84
C GLN A 8 21.94 -15.59 63.51
N ASN A 9 22.12 -16.67 62.73
CA ASN A 9 21.28 -17.01 61.59
C ASN A 9 19.91 -17.52 62.07
N GLN A 10 18.82 -17.10 61.41
CA GLN A 10 17.57 -17.86 61.38
C GLN A 10 16.98 -17.81 59.97
N ALA A 11 16.96 -18.98 59.34
CA ALA A 11 16.25 -19.29 58.13
C ALA A 11 14.78 -19.56 58.48
N LEU A 12 13.86 -18.96 57.74
CA LEU A 12 12.44 -19.31 57.71
C LEU A 12 12.20 -20.06 56.41
N GLU A 13 11.87 -21.35 56.54
CA GLU A 13 11.31 -22.19 55.50
C GLU A 13 9.84 -21.81 55.34
N GLU A 14 9.46 -21.29 54.17
CA GLU A 14 8.06 -21.17 53.76
C GLU A 14 7.70 -22.33 52.83
N GLU A 15 6.73 -23.13 53.25
CA GLU A 15 6.15 -24.22 52.45
C GLU A 15 5.32 -23.67 51.27
N PRO A 16 5.29 -24.34 50.10
CA PRO A 16 4.47 -23.90 48.98
C PRO A 16 3.01 -24.34 49.12
N GLU A 17 2.10 -23.36 49.14
CA GLU A 17 0.66 -23.54 48.98
C GLU A 17 0.33 -24.21 47.63
N THR A 18 -0.31 -25.37 47.69
CA THR A 18 -0.90 -26.06 46.55
C THR A 18 -2.16 -25.33 46.07
N LEU A 19 -2.07 -24.66 44.92
CA LEU A 19 -3.21 -24.10 44.18
C LEU A 19 -4.02 -25.21 43.52
N VAL A 20 -5.25 -25.39 43.99
CA VAL A 20 -6.29 -26.24 43.40
C VAL A 20 -6.86 -25.56 42.15
N LEU A 21 -6.67 -26.19 40.98
CA LEU A 21 -7.28 -25.76 39.72
C LEU A 21 -8.73 -26.25 39.64
N ASN A 22 -9.69 -25.32 39.62
CA ASN A 22 -11.08 -25.59 39.24
C ASN A 22 -11.19 -25.68 37.70
N PRO A 23 -11.91 -26.67 37.14
CA PRO A 23 -12.16 -26.75 35.71
C PRO A 23 -13.18 -25.68 35.28
N VAL A 24 -12.77 -24.85 34.31
CA VAL A 24 -13.63 -23.87 33.63
C VAL A 24 -14.51 -24.60 32.62
N SER A 25 -15.81 -24.40 32.79
CA SER A 25 -16.90 -24.85 31.91
C SER A 25 -16.79 -24.29 30.50
N GLU A 26 -16.93 -25.16 29.50
CA GLU A 26 -17.07 -24.80 28.08
C GLU A 26 -18.38 -24.04 27.81
N PRO A 27 -18.38 -22.96 27.00
CA PRO A 27 -19.59 -22.30 26.55
C PRO A 27 -20.22 -23.01 25.33
N PRO A 28 -21.55 -22.87 25.14
CA PRO A 28 -22.29 -23.53 24.07
C PRO A 28 -21.96 -22.97 22.70
N THR A 29 -21.94 -23.85 21.71
CA THR A 29 -21.74 -23.55 20.29
C THR A 29 -23.08 -23.14 19.68
N ASP A 30 -23.28 -21.85 19.45
CA ASP A 30 -24.43 -21.36 18.66
C ASP A 30 -24.09 -21.42 17.16
N GLU A 31 -24.87 -22.21 16.43
CA GLU A 31 -24.88 -22.30 14.98
C GLU A 31 -25.39 -20.99 14.35
N ILE A 32 -24.49 -20.20 13.77
CA ILE A 32 -24.85 -19.08 12.91
C ILE A 32 -25.05 -19.63 11.50
N LYS A 33 -26.31 -19.62 11.04
CA LYS A 33 -26.67 -19.79 9.62
C LYS A 33 -26.19 -18.57 8.85
N ALA A 34 -25.28 -18.77 7.91
CA ALA A 34 -24.88 -17.75 6.94
C ALA A 34 -25.89 -17.72 5.80
N ASP A 35 -26.58 -16.59 5.65
CA ASP A 35 -27.27 -16.24 4.42
C ASP A 35 -26.22 -15.92 3.35
N GLU A 36 -26.24 -16.66 2.24
CA GLU A 36 -25.45 -16.39 1.05
C GLU A 36 -25.99 -15.14 0.34
N GLU A 37 -25.53 -13.95 0.73
CA GLU A 37 -25.62 -12.78 -0.12
C GLU A 37 -24.65 -12.93 -1.29
N LYS A 38 -25.20 -13.13 -2.51
CA LYS A 38 -24.46 -13.05 -3.77
C LYS A 38 -23.90 -11.63 -3.94
N SER A 39 -22.68 -11.43 -3.46
CA SER A 39 -21.86 -10.26 -3.77
C SER A 39 -21.51 -10.28 -5.25
N SER A 40 -22.06 -9.35 -6.02
CA SER A 40 -21.66 -9.07 -7.41
C SER A 40 -20.22 -8.55 -7.43
N GLU A 41 -19.25 -9.42 -7.68
CA GLU A 41 -17.85 -9.05 -7.81
C GLU A 41 -17.61 -8.16 -9.05
N PRO A 42 -16.67 -7.20 -8.99
CA PRO A 42 -16.32 -6.39 -10.15
C PRO A 42 -15.81 -7.29 -11.29
N VAL A 43 -16.35 -7.08 -12.49
CA VAL A 43 -15.96 -7.86 -13.68
C VAL A 43 -14.58 -7.45 -14.18
N LEU A 44 -14.14 -6.21 -13.89
CA LEU A 44 -12.84 -5.71 -14.32
C LEU A 44 -12.30 -4.65 -13.35
N VAL A 45 -11.13 -4.91 -12.80
CA VAL A 45 -10.29 -3.89 -12.14
C VAL A 45 -9.28 -3.43 -13.19
N VAL A 46 -9.42 -2.21 -13.69
CA VAL A 46 -8.43 -1.61 -14.58
C VAL A 46 -7.53 -0.74 -13.71
N PRO A 47 -6.36 -1.23 -13.26
CA PRO A 47 -5.37 -0.33 -12.70
C PRO A 47 -4.99 0.66 -13.82
N ALA A 48 -4.87 1.95 -13.50
CA ALA A 48 -4.38 2.95 -14.44
C ALA A 48 -2.92 2.63 -14.80
N MET A 49 -2.72 1.71 -15.76
CA MET A 49 -1.41 1.25 -16.20
C MET A 49 -0.74 2.30 -17.09
N ARG A 50 0.60 2.32 -17.03
CA ARG A 50 1.45 3.06 -17.97
C ARG A 50 1.37 2.41 -19.37
N PRO A 51 1.47 3.19 -20.45
CA PRO A 51 1.16 2.71 -21.79
C PRO A 51 2.21 1.71 -22.30
N LEU A 52 1.73 0.63 -22.89
CA LEU A 52 2.44 -0.30 -23.77
C LEU A 52 1.75 -0.27 -25.14
N GLU A 53 2.56 -0.39 -26.20
CA GLU A 53 2.25 -0.01 -27.57
C GLU A 53 1.14 -0.82 -28.27
N SER A 54 0.57 -0.17 -29.29
CA SER A 54 -0.57 -0.52 -30.14
C SER A 54 -0.49 -1.85 -30.90
N SER A 55 -1.64 -2.46 -31.20
CA SER A 55 -2.17 -2.58 -32.57
C SER A 55 -3.40 -3.51 -32.65
N THR A 56 -4.46 -3.11 -33.35
CA THR A 56 -4.95 -3.72 -34.62
C THR A 56 -6.36 -3.24 -35.00
N SER A 57 -6.55 -3.14 -36.31
CA SER A 57 -7.72 -2.64 -37.06
C SER A 57 -8.74 -3.73 -37.37
N ILE A 58 -10.05 -3.39 -37.37
CA ILE A 58 -11.10 -4.20 -38.01
C ILE A 58 -12.09 -3.29 -38.77
N THR A 59 -12.46 -3.71 -39.97
CA THR A 59 -13.34 -3.10 -40.98
C THR A 59 -14.84 -3.31 -40.71
N PRO A 60 -15.76 -2.47 -41.24
CA PRO A 60 -17.20 -2.67 -41.09
C PRO A 60 -17.84 -3.36 -42.30
N GLU A 61 -18.80 -4.25 -42.05
CA GLU A 61 -19.72 -4.77 -43.07
C GLU A 61 -21.13 -4.94 -42.48
N ASN A 62 -22.12 -4.65 -43.33
CA ASN A 62 -23.57 -4.93 -43.26
C ASN A 62 -24.52 -3.86 -42.68
N GLN A 63 -25.16 -3.18 -43.63
CA GLN A 63 -26.45 -2.51 -43.55
C GLN A 63 -27.61 -3.50 -43.79
N GLU A 64 -28.81 -2.98 -43.51
CA GLU A 64 -30.15 -3.42 -43.96
C GLU A 64 -30.96 -4.26 -42.96
N GLU A 65 -31.79 -3.58 -42.17
CA GLU A 65 -33.23 -3.89 -42.01
C GLU A 65 -33.88 -2.86 -41.07
N GLY A 66 -34.58 -1.85 -41.61
CA GLY A 66 -35.21 -0.80 -40.76
C GLY A 66 -36.37 -0.02 -41.38
N GLY A 67 -36.88 -0.43 -42.53
CA GLY A 67 -37.84 0.36 -43.34
C GLY A 67 -39.30 0.42 -42.86
N SER A 68 -39.67 -0.27 -41.77
CA SER A 68 -41.10 -0.48 -41.44
C SER A 68 -41.65 0.40 -40.30
N LEU A 69 -40.80 0.85 -39.36
CA LEU A 69 -41.24 1.60 -38.17
C LEU A 69 -41.38 3.11 -38.39
N PHE A 70 -40.65 3.67 -39.36
CA PHE A 70 -40.67 5.10 -39.67
C PHE A 70 -42.03 5.59 -40.21
N LYS A 71 -42.76 4.77 -40.98
CA LYS A 71 -44.03 5.21 -41.57
C LYS A 71 -45.17 5.40 -40.56
N ARG A 72 -45.06 4.86 -39.35
CA ARG A 72 -46.11 4.97 -38.32
C ARG A 72 -45.98 6.17 -37.39
N LEU A 73 -44.78 6.74 -37.22
CA LEU A 73 -44.53 7.82 -36.25
C LEU A 73 -44.68 9.24 -36.84
N PHE A 74 -44.45 9.43 -38.14
CA PHE A 74 -44.27 10.78 -38.71
C PHE A 74 -45.46 11.31 -39.54
N GLY A 75 -46.64 10.71 -39.44
CA GLY A 75 -47.84 11.07 -40.23
C GLY A 75 -48.46 12.45 -39.96
N LYS A 76 -47.84 13.32 -39.16
CA LYS A 76 -48.38 14.66 -38.81
C LYS A 76 -47.39 15.81 -38.87
N LEU A 77 -46.20 15.63 -39.43
CA LEU A 77 -45.20 16.69 -39.57
C LEU A 77 -45.21 17.23 -41.01
N ASN A 78 -45.85 18.39 -41.21
CA ASN A 78 -46.12 18.98 -42.53
C ASN A 78 -44.94 19.76 -43.14
N LYS A 79 -43.73 19.69 -42.55
CA LYS A 79 -42.52 20.27 -43.14
C LYS A 79 -41.33 19.33 -42.93
N PRO A 80 -40.53 19.06 -43.98
CA PRO A 80 -39.37 18.17 -43.88
C PRO A 80 -38.30 18.68 -42.90
N LYS A 81 -38.22 20.00 -42.65
CA LYS A 81 -37.31 20.56 -41.64
C LYS A 81 -37.67 20.16 -40.20
N ASP A 82 -38.97 20.17 -39.88
CA ASP A 82 -39.45 19.87 -38.52
C ASP A 82 -39.28 18.38 -38.17
N VAL A 83 -39.25 17.50 -39.19
CA VAL A 83 -38.98 16.05 -39.02
C VAL A 83 -37.51 15.80 -38.73
N VAL A 84 -36.60 16.48 -39.43
CA VAL A 84 -35.15 16.33 -39.22
C VAL A 84 -34.74 16.88 -37.86
N GLU A 85 -35.25 18.05 -37.47
CA GLU A 85 -34.96 18.67 -36.17
C GLU A 85 -35.57 17.88 -35.00
N ALA A 86 -36.74 17.26 -35.18
CA ALA A 86 -37.32 16.36 -34.18
C ALA A 86 -36.52 15.05 -34.05
N ILE A 87 -36.02 14.48 -35.16
CA ILE A 87 -35.19 13.27 -35.14
C ILE A 87 -33.82 13.54 -34.50
N GLU A 88 -33.18 14.66 -34.83
CA GLU A 88 -31.88 15.05 -34.25
C GLU A 88 -31.97 15.32 -32.73
N ASN A 89 -33.10 15.80 -32.24
CA ASN A 89 -33.35 15.99 -30.80
C ASN A 89 -33.84 14.73 -30.06
N LEU A 90 -34.26 13.69 -30.78
CA LEU A 90 -34.74 12.41 -30.22
C LEU A 90 -33.65 11.35 -30.12
N ILE A 91 -32.51 11.53 -30.78
CA ILE A 91 -31.34 10.66 -30.62
C ILE A 91 -30.57 11.17 -29.40
N PRO A 92 -30.51 10.42 -28.28
CA PRO A 92 -29.61 10.78 -27.19
C PRO A 92 -28.21 10.87 -27.78
N GLN A 93 -27.62 12.06 -27.75
CA GLN A 93 -26.25 12.28 -28.22
C GLN A 93 -25.36 11.38 -27.36
N GLU A 94 -24.86 10.30 -27.95
CA GLU A 94 -23.99 9.37 -27.24
C GLU A 94 -22.71 10.11 -26.88
N LYS A 95 -22.39 10.18 -25.58
CA LYS A 95 -21.15 10.82 -25.11
C LYS A 95 -19.96 10.19 -25.80
N SER A 96 -19.08 11.03 -26.34
CA SER A 96 -17.81 10.58 -26.89
C SER A 96 -16.87 10.08 -25.79
N THR A 97 -15.91 9.25 -26.16
CA THR A 97 -14.87 8.72 -25.25
C THR A 97 -14.14 9.81 -24.47
N LEU A 98 -13.89 10.97 -25.10
CA LEU A 98 -13.26 12.11 -24.45
C LEU A 98 -14.18 12.78 -23.43
N GLU A 99 -15.47 12.94 -23.74
CA GLU A 99 -16.44 13.54 -22.82
C GLU A 99 -16.61 12.69 -21.56
N ILE A 100 -16.70 11.36 -21.73
CA ILE A 100 -16.73 10.41 -20.60
C ILE A 100 -15.50 10.59 -19.71
N ARG A 101 -14.31 10.70 -20.32
CA ARG A 101 -13.07 10.90 -19.57
C ARG A 101 -13.04 12.25 -18.84
N TYR A 102 -13.47 13.32 -19.50
CA TYR A 102 -13.56 14.64 -18.87
C TYR A 102 -14.52 14.62 -17.68
N GLU A 103 -15.65 13.93 -17.81
CA GLU A 103 -16.61 13.72 -16.73
C GLU A 103 -15.97 12.99 -15.55
N MET A 104 -15.21 11.91 -15.79
CA MET A 104 -14.47 11.22 -14.72
C MET A 104 -13.48 12.15 -13.99
N VAL A 105 -12.68 12.90 -14.74
CA VAL A 105 -11.67 13.82 -14.17
C VAL A 105 -12.33 14.94 -13.37
N GLU A 106 -13.40 15.54 -13.90
CA GLU A 106 -14.13 16.62 -13.23
C GLU A 106 -14.83 16.10 -11.97
N LEU A 107 -15.39 14.88 -12.02
CA LEU A 107 -16.06 14.27 -10.88
C LEU A 107 -15.07 13.98 -9.74
N VAL A 108 -13.87 13.47 -10.05
CA VAL A 108 -12.81 13.27 -9.04
C VAL A 108 -12.43 14.60 -8.38
N GLU A 109 -12.23 15.67 -9.17
CA GLU A 109 -11.94 16.99 -8.60
C GLU A 109 -13.10 17.48 -7.73
N GLN A 110 -14.34 17.38 -8.23
CA GLN A 110 -15.54 17.82 -7.52
C GLN A 110 -15.72 17.10 -6.18
N THR A 111 -15.48 15.79 -6.14
CA THR A 111 -15.52 14.99 -4.90
C THR A 111 -14.41 15.39 -3.93
N LEU A 112 -13.24 15.81 -4.43
CA LEU A 112 -12.13 16.28 -3.59
C LEU A 112 -12.28 17.74 -3.13
N ARG A 113 -13.05 18.59 -3.82
CA ARG A 113 -13.22 20.02 -3.50
C ARG A 113 -13.49 20.31 -2.02
N PRO A 114 -14.37 19.59 -1.29
CA PRO A 114 -14.60 19.81 0.14
C PRO A 114 -13.36 19.62 1.01
N HIS A 115 -12.38 18.82 0.55
CA HIS A 115 -11.13 18.53 1.25
C HIS A 115 -9.99 19.50 0.89
N ARG A 116 -10.23 20.44 -0.02
CA ARG A 116 -9.25 21.45 -0.42
C ARG A 116 -8.98 22.41 0.74
N ARG A 117 -7.85 22.24 1.42
CA ARG A 117 -7.39 23.14 2.49
C ARG A 117 -5.99 23.63 2.18
N ARG A 118 -5.77 24.95 2.34
CA ARG A 118 -4.48 25.58 2.06
C ARG A 118 -3.40 24.99 2.96
N GLY A 119 -2.32 24.48 2.36
CA GLY A 119 -1.16 23.94 3.09
C GLY A 119 -1.38 22.57 3.74
N VAL A 120 -2.54 21.95 3.57
CA VAL A 120 -2.84 20.60 4.11
C VAL A 120 -2.88 19.62 2.95
N VAL A 121 -2.14 18.52 3.07
CA VAL A 121 -2.16 17.42 2.10
C VAL A 121 -3.50 16.69 2.20
N LEU A 122 -4.05 16.24 1.07
CA LEU A 122 -5.28 15.46 1.06
C LEU A 122 -5.14 14.24 1.98
N PRO A 123 -6.16 13.92 2.79
CA PRO A 123 -6.10 12.77 3.68
C PRO A 123 -6.29 11.44 2.94
N TYR A 124 -6.56 11.46 1.64
CA TYR A 124 -6.82 10.28 0.81
C TYR A 124 -5.74 10.16 -0.25
N ASN A 125 -5.26 8.93 -0.47
CA ASN A 125 -4.29 8.58 -1.50
C ASN A 125 -4.90 7.64 -2.57
N LEU A 126 -6.22 7.44 -2.56
CA LEU A 126 -6.91 6.67 -3.59
C LEU A 126 -8.25 7.31 -3.93
N ALA A 127 -8.50 7.51 -5.22
CA ALA A 127 -9.82 7.78 -5.78
C ALA A 127 -10.28 6.54 -6.57
N LEU A 128 -11.35 5.91 -6.13
CA LEU A 128 -11.99 4.80 -6.81
C LEU A 128 -13.15 5.32 -7.65
N ILE A 129 -13.06 5.15 -8.97
CA ILE A 129 -14.13 5.52 -9.90
C ILE A 129 -14.96 4.26 -10.17
N HIS A 130 -16.19 4.24 -9.69
CA HIS A 130 -17.15 3.18 -9.91
C HIS A 130 -18.01 3.54 -11.10
N ILE A 131 -18.13 2.62 -12.06
CA ILE A 131 -18.89 2.81 -13.29
C ILE A 131 -19.84 1.64 -13.46
N VAL A 132 -21.09 1.93 -13.82
CA VAL A 132 -22.07 0.91 -14.17
C VAL A 132 -22.25 0.92 -15.68
N ALA A 133 -21.97 -0.22 -16.31
CA ALA A 133 -22.05 -0.43 -17.74
C ALA A 133 -22.88 -1.70 -18.00
N GLU A 134 -24.18 -1.53 -18.25
CA GLU A 134 -25.16 -2.62 -18.37
C GLU A 134 -24.91 -3.50 -19.61
N THR A 135 -24.25 -2.94 -20.63
CA THR A 135 -23.99 -3.62 -21.90
C THR A 135 -22.50 -3.74 -22.20
N PRO A 136 -22.05 -4.81 -22.89
CA PRO A 136 -20.66 -4.95 -23.30
C PRO A 136 -20.16 -3.80 -24.20
N GLN A 137 -21.04 -3.22 -25.03
CA GLN A 137 -20.70 -2.07 -25.87
C GLN A 137 -20.41 -0.83 -25.04
N GLU A 138 -21.21 -0.59 -24.00
CA GLU A 138 -20.99 0.51 -23.06
C GLU A 138 -19.71 0.28 -22.23
N GLN A 139 -19.47 -0.95 -21.78
CA GLN A 139 -18.23 -1.31 -21.10
C GLN A 139 -17.00 -1.02 -21.98
N GLN A 140 -17.04 -1.37 -23.26
CA GLN A 140 -15.96 -1.07 -24.21
C GLN A 140 -15.73 0.44 -24.36
N LYS A 141 -16.79 1.26 -24.38
CA LYS A 141 -16.66 2.73 -24.43
C LYS A 141 -15.93 3.28 -23.20
N TYR A 142 -16.27 2.79 -22.01
CA TYR A 142 -15.58 3.19 -20.78
C TYR A 142 -14.13 2.72 -20.73
N VAL A 143 -13.85 1.48 -21.15
CA VAL A 143 -12.48 0.97 -21.25
C VAL A 143 -11.65 1.82 -22.22
N ALA A 144 -12.18 2.16 -23.39
CA ALA A 144 -11.51 3.03 -24.35
C ALA A 144 -11.21 4.43 -23.75
N ALA A 145 -12.09 4.97 -22.92
CA ALA A 145 -11.88 6.26 -22.24
C ALA A 145 -10.75 6.25 -21.21
N ILE A 146 -10.45 5.06 -20.66
CA ILE A 146 -9.43 4.85 -19.63
C ILE A 146 -8.08 4.50 -20.28
N SER A 147 -8.06 3.54 -21.22
CA SER A 147 -6.85 2.87 -21.70
C SER A 147 -6.23 3.48 -22.95
N ASP A 148 -7.01 4.04 -23.87
CA ASP A 148 -6.54 4.35 -25.23
C ASP A 148 -6.04 5.79 -25.40
N LEU A 149 -5.98 6.57 -24.31
CA LEU A 149 -5.70 8.01 -24.34
C LEU A 149 -4.43 8.36 -23.58
N SER A 150 -3.62 9.24 -24.20
CA SER A 150 -2.45 9.89 -23.60
C SER A 150 -2.77 11.37 -23.33
N PRO A 151 -2.49 11.92 -22.14
CA PRO A 151 -1.85 11.28 -20.99
C PRO A 151 -2.74 10.22 -20.31
N SER A 152 -2.22 9.40 -19.38
CA SER A 152 -3.03 8.38 -18.69
C SER A 152 -4.14 9.02 -17.83
N LEU A 153 -5.19 8.27 -17.46
CA LEU A 153 -6.28 8.82 -16.63
C LEU A 153 -5.75 9.34 -15.29
N GLN A 154 -4.83 8.60 -14.67
CA GLN A 154 -4.09 9.01 -13.49
C GLN A 154 -3.44 10.39 -13.67
N ASP A 155 -2.68 10.56 -14.77
CA ASP A 155 -1.95 11.80 -15.03
C ASP A 155 -2.91 12.97 -15.30
N ALA A 156 -3.99 12.75 -16.05
CA ALA A 156 -5.01 13.76 -16.32
C ALA A 156 -5.70 14.24 -15.01
N VAL A 157 -6.00 13.31 -14.09
CA VAL A 157 -6.51 13.65 -12.76
C VAL A 157 -5.47 14.43 -11.97
N LEU A 158 -4.22 13.99 -11.92
CA LEU A 158 -3.15 14.68 -11.20
C LEU A 158 -2.93 16.11 -11.75
N GLU A 159 -2.87 16.28 -13.07
CA GLU A 159 -2.74 17.59 -13.72
C GLU A 159 -3.89 18.52 -13.35
N LYS A 160 -5.13 18.00 -13.36
CA LYS A 160 -6.32 18.74 -12.96
C LYS A 160 -6.25 19.16 -11.49
N LEU A 161 -5.89 18.24 -10.58
CA LEU A 161 -5.77 18.53 -9.15
C LEU A 161 -4.66 19.53 -8.84
N ILE A 162 -3.51 19.41 -9.51
CA ILE A 162 -2.40 20.38 -9.37
C ILE A 162 -2.85 21.76 -9.86
N SER A 163 -3.51 21.83 -11.01
CA SER A 163 -4.09 23.07 -11.57
C SER A 163 -5.15 23.67 -10.63
N GLY A 164 -5.94 22.82 -9.98
CA GLY A 164 -6.90 23.17 -8.91
C GLY A 164 -6.26 23.58 -7.58
N ARG A 165 -4.92 23.55 -7.47
CA ARG A 165 -4.13 23.85 -6.27
C ARG A 165 -4.43 22.93 -5.09
N PHE A 166 -4.66 21.64 -5.37
CA PHE A 166 -4.70 20.60 -4.34
C PHE A 166 -3.28 20.21 -3.94
N ASN A 167 -3.05 19.94 -2.65
CA ASN A 167 -1.82 19.31 -2.18
C ASN A 167 -2.05 17.79 -2.18
N VAL A 168 -1.64 17.14 -3.27
CA VAL A 168 -1.87 15.71 -3.50
C VAL A 168 -0.72 14.90 -2.86
N PRO A 169 -1.01 13.80 -2.13
CA PRO A 169 0.01 12.87 -1.65
C PRO A 169 0.86 12.31 -2.80
N GLU A 170 2.14 12.02 -2.55
CA GLU A 170 3.04 11.46 -3.57
C GLU A 170 2.60 10.07 -4.07
N ASP A 171 1.84 9.34 -3.24
CA ASP A 171 1.32 8.00 -3.49
C ASP A 171 -0.16 7.99 -3.92
N PHE A 172 -0.70 9.13 -4.35
CA PHE A 172 -2.09 9.22 -4.81
C PHE A 172 -2.35 8.39 -6.07
N GLN A 173 -3.40 7.58 -6.06
CA GLN A 173 -3.79 6.69 -7.15
C GLN A 173 -5.26 6.89 -7.56
N VAL A 174 -5.56 6.53 -8.80
CA VAL A 174 -6.87 6.52 -9.41
C VAL A 174 -7.08 5.13 -10.00
N ASP A 175 -8.06 4.41 -9.46
CA ASP A 175 -8.43 3.07 -9.94
C ASP A 175 -9.87 3.14 -10.45
N VAL A 176 -10.17 2.36 -11.49
CA VAL A 176 -11.52 2.31 -12.09
C VAL A 176 -12.10 0.91 -11.99
N LEU A 177 -13.32 0.83 -11.48
CA LEU A 177 -14.09 -0.40 -11.29
C LEU A 177 -15.35 -0.32 -12.14
N ILE A 178 -15.47 -1.23 -13.10
CA ILE A 178 -16.63 -1.30 -13.99
C ILE A 178 -17.49 -2.51 -13.60
N TYR A 179 -18.77 -2.26 -13.36
CA TYR A 179 -19.75 -3.26 -12.96
C TYR A 179 -20.86 -3.37 -14.02
N PRO A 180 -21.36 -4.59 -14.29
CA PRO A 180 -22.53 -4.77 -15.16
C PRO A 180 -23.82 -4.28 -14.49
N GLU A 181 -23.88 -4.35 -13.16
CA GLU A 181 -25.02 -3.93 -12.34
C GLU A 181 -24.51 -3.15 -11.13
N VAL A 182 -25.36 -2.28 -10.57
CA VAL A 182 -25.01 -1.47 -9.41
C VAL A 182 -24.75 -2.38 -8.19
N PRO A 183 -23.56 -2.33 -7.55
CA PRO A 183 -23.31 -3.13 -6.36
C PRO A 183 -24.18 -2.67 -5.19
N ALA A 184 -24.82 -3.61 -4.49
CA ALA A 184 -25.74 -3.32 -3.38
C ALA A 184 -25.15 -2.37 -2.31
N LYS A 185 -23.84 -2.50 -2.03
CA LYS A 185 -23.13 -1.69 -1.02
C LYS A 185 -23.08 -0.20 -1.35
N ILE A 186 -23.15 0.16 -2.62
CA ILE A 186 -23.02 1.54 -3.11
C ILE A 186 -24.26 1.96 -3.93
N ALA A 187 -25.35 1.20 -3.84
CA ALA A 187 -26.55 1.43 -4.64
C ALA A 187 -27.11 2.84 -4.48
N ASP A 188 -27.12 3.35 -3.25
CA ASP A 188 -27.60 4.69 -2.93
C ASP A 188 -26.78 5.80 -3.61
N ALA A 189 -25.52 5.53 -3.97
CA ALA A 189 -24.62 6.50 -4.57
C ALA A 189 -24.82 6.69 -6.09
N PHE A 190 -25.58 5.81 -6.75
CA PHE A 190 -25.83 5.83 -8.20
C PHE A 190 -27.17 6.49 -8.59
N THR A 191 -27.70 7.37 -7.75
CA THR A 191 -29.09 7.88 -7.88
C THR A 191 -29.35 8.67 -9.17
N GLU A 192 -28.35 9.41 -9.67
CA GLU A 192 -28.51 10.31 -10.83
C GLU A 192 -27.40 10.17 -11.90
N SER A 193 -26.35 9.38 -11.62
CA SER A 193 -25.18 9.24 -12.48
C SER A 193 -24.73 7.78 -12.56
N ARG A 194 -24.26 7.36 -13.75
CA ARG A 194 -23.62 6.04 -13.97
C ARG A 194 -22.17 5.99 -13.52
N ILE A 195 -21.63 7.10 -13.04
CA ILE A 195 -20.27 7.22 -12.50
C ILE A 195 -20.35 7.79 -11.10
N TYR A 196 -19.69 7.11 -10.16
CA TYR A 196 -19.55 7.51 -8.77
C TYR A 196 -18.06 7.49 -8.39
N VAL A 197 -17.62 8.42 -7.54
CA VAL A 197 -16.25 8.46 -7.03
C VAL A 197 -16.25 8.28 -5.53
N GLU A 198 -15.56 7.24 -5.08
CA GLU A 198 -15.28 6.98 -3.67
C GLU A 198 -13.84 7.43 -3.35
N LEU A 199 -13.66 8.14 -2.23
CA LEU A 199 -12.35 8.51 -1.72
C LEU A 199 -11.94 7.55 -0.61
N ALA A 200 -10.79 6.92 -0.78
CA ALA A 200 -10.29 5.93 0.16
C ALA A 200 -8.85 6.23 0.59
N LYS A 201 -8.47 5.66 1.73
CA LYS A 201 -7.07 5.53 2.12
C LYS A 201 -6.62 4.13 1.71
N ARG A 202 -5.80 4.02 0.67
CA ARG A 202 -5.11 2.79 0.33
C ARG A 202 -3.86 2.71 1.19
N THR A 203 -3.88 1.81 2.16
CA THR A 203 -2.59 1.40 2.74
C THR A 203 -1.88 0.61 1.65
N ALA A 204 -0.75 1.09 1.15
CA ALA A 204 0.03 0.37 0.15
C ALA A 204 0.19 -1.08 0.61
N ALA A 205 -0.11 -2.04 -0.27
CA ALA A 205 0.09 -3.45 0.03
C ALA A 205 1.52 -3.61 0.56
N THR A 206 1.62 -3.95 1.84
CA THR A 206 2.91 -3.92 2.53
C THR A 206 3.69 -5.11 2.01
N LEU A 207 4.61 -4.88 1.06
CA LEU A 207 5.63 -5.87 0.75
C LEU A 207 6.40 -6.12 2.06
N VAL A 208 6.25 -7.33 2.58
CA VAL A 208 6.91 -7.73 3.82
C VAL A 208 8.24 -8.32 3.43
N GLY A 209 9.31 -7.55 3.63
CA GLY A 209 10.66 -8.09 3.60
C GLY A 209 10.96 -8.84 4.90
N SER A 210 11.90 -9.77 4.87
CA SER A 210 12.39 -10.42 6.09
C SER A 210 13.89 -10.28 6.25
N LEU A 211 14.33 -10.02 7.49
CA LEU A 211 15.73 -9.92 7.86
C LEU A 211 16.04 -10.92 8.97
N THR A 212 16.90 -11.89 8.69
CA THR A 212 17.29 -12.95 9.62
C THR A 212 18.69 -12.69 10.17
N VAL A 213 18.87 -12.80 11.49
CA VAL A 213 20.17 -12.65 12.14
C VAL A 213 20.92 -13.97 12.05
N ILE A 214 22.06 -13.95 11.39
CA ILE A 214 22.92 -15.13 11.16
C ILE A 214 24.03 -15.19 12.22
N LYS A 215 24.53 -14.04 12.66
CA LYS A 215 25.62 -13.95 13.65
C LYS A 215 25.47 -12.74 14.57
N GLY A 216 25.71 -12.95 15.86
CA GLY A 216 25.51 -11.97 16.92
C GLY A 216 24.20 -12.21 17.67
N LEU A 217 24.05 -11.56 18.82
CA LEU A 217 22.84 -11.66 19.64
C LEU A 217 22.03 -10.38 19.54
N SER A 218 20.80 -10.49 19.04
CA SER A 218 19.86 -9.40 18.84
C SER A 218 18.58 -9.61 19.62
N GLY A 219 17.75 -8.57 19.72
CA GLY A 219 16.45 -8.65 20.41
C GLY A 219 15.52 -9.71 19.82
N GLN A 220 15.60 -9.97 18.51
CA GLN A 220 14.88 -11.03 17.80
C GLN A 220 15.81 -11.71 16.80
N ALA A 221 15.57 -13.00 16.53
CA ALA A 221 16.32 -13.76 15.53
C ALA A 221 15.95 -13.41 14.08
N ALA A 222 14.73 -12.91 13.86
CA ALA A 222 14.25 -12.46 12.55
C ALA A 222 13.31 -11.27 12.73
N TYR A 223 13.32 -10.36 11.74
CA TYR A 223 12.53 -9.14 11.73
C TYR A 223 11.72 -9.06 10.44
N LYS A 224 10.45 -8.66 10.55
CA LYS A 224 9.59 -8.36 9.41
C LYS A 224 9.72 -6.88 9.07
N LEU A 225 10.09 -6.58 7.84
CA LEU A 225 10.28 -5.24 7.31
C LEU A 225 9.04 -4.84 6.50
N GLN A 226 8.50 -3.67 6.78
CA GLN A 226 7.32 -3.13 6.10
C GLN A 226 7.73 -1.95 5.21
N THR A 227 7.07 -1.78 4.08
CA THR A 227 7.38 -0.73 3.10
C THR A 227 7.16 0.70 3.63
N ASN A 228 6.26 0.86 4.60
CA ASN A 228 5.89 2.14 5.19
C ASN A 228 6.74 2.51 6.42
N GLN A 229 7.74 1.70 6.79
CA GLN A 229 8.53 1.90 8.00
C GLN A 229 10.04 1.91 7.70
N ALA A 230 10.75 2.84 8.34
CA ALA A 230 12.22 2.82 8.39
C ALA A 230 12.67 2.07 9.66
N TYR A 231 13.69 1.23 9.51
CA TYR A 231 14.24 0.40 10.57
C TYR A 231 15.67 0.83 10.87
N ASN A 232 15.86 1.45 12.02
CA ASN A 232 17.17 1.78 12.55
C ASN A 232 17.87 0.53 13.07
N ILE A 233 19.16 0.41 12.75
CA ILE A 233 20.00 -0.72 13.09
C ILE A 233 21.21 -0.25 13.89
N GLY A 234 21.49 -0.91 15.00
CA GLY A 234 22.69 -0.64 15.77
C GLY A 234 22.80 -1.47 17.05
N ARG A 235 23.73 -1.07 17.91
CA ARG A 235 23.85 -1.60 19.26
C ARG A 235 22.97 -0.82 20.23
N LEU A 236 22.37 -1.52 21.19
CA LEU A 236 21.35 -1.02 22.12
C LEU A 236 20.01 -0.71 21.44
N GLY A 237 18.90 -1.06 22.09
CA GLY A 237 17.56 -0.70 21.61
C GLY A 237 17.28 0.81 21.73
N GLU A 238 17.80 1.45 22.77
CA GLU A 238 17.67 2.89 23.00
C GLU A 238 19.05 3.51 23.21
N ILE A 239 19.31 4.60 22.49
CA ILE A 239 20.53 5.38 22.61
C ILE A 239 20.18 6.65 23.37
N ILE A 240 20.68 6.75 24.60
CA ILE A 240 20.47 7.90 25.47
C ILE A 240 21.77 8.71 25.50
N ASN A 241 21.67 10.04 25.41
CA ASN A 241 22.83 10.91 25.55
C ASN A 241 23.29 11.01 27.02
N PRO A 242 24.48 11.59 27.31
CA PRO A 242 24.92 11.77 28.69
C PRO A 242 24.02 12.64 29.58
N ARG A 243 23.07 13.39 28.98
CA ARG A 243 22.08 14.22 29.69
C ARG A 243 20.79 13.45 29.98
N GLY A 244 20.70 12.18 29.64
CA GLY A 244 19.52 11.34 29.88
C GLY A 244 18.42 11.46 28.81
N HIS A 245 18.65 12.16 27.70
CA HIS A 245 17.64 12.28 26.64
C HIS A 245 17.80 11.17 25.60
N LEU A 246 16.68 10.62 25.15
CA LEU A 246 16.62 9.67 24.03
C LEU A 246 17.07 10.35 22.73
N VAL A 247 18.15 9.85 22.14
CA VAL A 247 18.73 10.31 20.87
C VAL A 247 18.15 9.51 19.70
N ARG A 248 17.99 8.20 19.89
CA ARG A 248 17.56 7.28 18.85
C ARG A 248 17.04 5.99 19.47
N GLN A 249 16.04 5.39 18.81
CA GLN A 249 15.60 4.03 19.06
C GLN A 249 15.94 3.15 17.86
N ASN A 250 16.66 2.06 18.10
CA ASN A 250 17.00 1.04 17.12
C ASN A 250 15.92 -0.05 17.15
N GLN A 251 15.18 -0.19 16.05
CA GLN A 251 14.18 -1.26 15.92
C GLN A 251 14.85 -2.63 15.78
N ILE A 252 16.02 -2.67 15.13
CA ILE A 252 16.85 -3.87 15.00
C ILE A 252 18.10 -3.61 15.80
N TYR A 253 18.20 -4.20 16.99
CA TYR A 253 19.33 -3.95 17.88
C TYR A 253 20.07 -5.22 18.27
N PHE A 254 21.38 -5.06 18.41
CA PHE A 254 22.27 -6.04 19.02
C PHE A 254 22.46 -5.72 20.50
N SER A 255 22.39 -6.76 21.33
CA SER A 255 22.47 -6.66 22.79
C SER A 255 23.78 -6.03 23.24
N ASP A 256 23.75 -5.31 24.37
CA ASP A 256 24.95 -4.68 24.92
C ASP A 256 25.98 -5.74 25.35
N PRO A 257 27.24 -5.70 24.86
CA PRO A 257 28.31 -6.60 25.28
C PRO A 257 28.51 -6.66 26.80
N ASN A 258 28.17 -5.60 27.53
CA ASN A 258 28.30 -5.57 28.99
C ASN A 258 27.15 -6.26 29.72
N ALA A 259 26.01 -6.44 29.06
CA ALA A 259 24.88 -7.19 29.59
C ALA A 259 24.99 -8.70 29.35
N LEU A 260 25.97 -9.14 28.54
CA LEU A 260 26.20 -10.55 28.26
C LEU A 260 27.20 -11.18 29.24
N PRO A 261 27.07 -12.48 29.57
CA PRO A 261 28.01 -13.18 30.42
C PRO A 261 29.46 -13.08 29.91
N LEU A 262 30.40 -13.02 30.84
CA LEU A 262 31.83 -13.15 30.54
C LEU A 262 32.08 -14.49 29.83
N GLY A 263 32.72 -14.45 28.66
CA GLY A 263 32.97 -15.63 27.83
C GLY A 263 31.92 -15.91 26.75
N ASP A 264 30.80 -15.17 26.71
CA ASP A 264 29.85 -15.28 25.61
C ASP A 264 30.50 -14.84 24.29
N PRO A 265 30.54 -15.69 23.24
CA PRO A 265 31.14 -15.34 21.95
C PRO A 265 30.44 -14.16 21.26
N ASN A 266 29.17 -13.90 21.57
CA ASN A 266 28.43 -12.75 21.03
C ASN A 266 28.90 -11.43 21.62
N ARG A 267 29.61 -11.43 22.75
CA ARG A 267 30.15 -10.22 23.37
C ARG A 267 31.11 -9.49 22.42
N SER A 268 32.09 -10.21 21.89
CA SER A 268 33.06 -9.63 20.95
C SER A 268 32.43 -9.31 19.59
N ILE A 269 31.45 -10.08 19.16
CA ILE A 269 30.71 -9.85 17.91
C ILE A 269 29.91 -8.55 18.00
N ASN A 270 29.05 -8.43 19.01
CA ASN A 270 28.16 -7.29 19.18
C ASN A 270 28.92 -5.99 19.48
N ASP A 271 30.10 -6.07 20.12
CA ASP A 271 30.89 -4.87 20.44
C ASP A 271 31.39 -4.14 19.19
N THR A 272 31.56 -4.87 18.07
CA THR A 272 31.91 -4.27 16.78
C THR A 272 30.75 -3.54 16.09
N VAL A 273 29.52 -3.68 16.60
CA VAL A 273 28.35 -2.97 16.06
C VAL A 273 28.30 -1.57 16.67
N SER A 274 28.40 -0.54 15.82
CA SER A 274 28.14 0.85 16.19
C SER A 274 26.76 1.02 16.84
N ARG A 275 26.63 1.94 17.80
CA ARG A 275 25.31 2.29 18.38
C ARG A 275 24.33 2.81 17.32
N MET A 276 24.82 3.58 16.34
CA MET A 276 24.08 4.12 15.20
C MET A 276 24.60 3.55 13.88
N HIS A 277 24.45 2.24 13.64
CA HIS A 277 25.16 1.57 12.54
C HIS A 277 24.59 1.92 11.16
N GLY A 278 23.27 1.82 11.00
CA GLY A 278 22.63 2.09 9.72
C GLY A 278 21.12 2.08 9.81
N LYS A 279 20.46 2.16 8.66
CA LYS A 279 19.00 2.03 8.55
C LYS A 279 18.59 1.28 7.29
N ILE A 280 17.47 0.57 7.36
CA ILE A 280 16.80 -0.01 6.18
C ILE A 280 15.50 0.75 5.96
N GLN A 281 15.22 1.11 4.72
CA GLN A 281 13.99 1.79 4.32
C GLN A 281 13.58 1.32 2.91
N PHE A 282 12.29 1.24 2.65
CA PHE A 282 11.79 0.96 1.31
C PHE A 282 11.85 2.21 0.42
N ASP A 283 12.46 2.08 -0.76
CA ASP A 283 12.51 3.12 -1.79
C ASP A 283 11.35 2.91 -2.77
N ASN A 284 10.29 3.71 -2.64
CA ASN A 284 9.09 3.64 -3.48
C ASN A 284 9.41 3.77 -4.98
N LYS A 285 10.42 4.55 -5.36
CA LYS A 285 10.79 4.76 -6.76
C LYS A 285 11.41 3.50 -7.38
N LYS A 286 12.16 2.75 -6.57
CA LYS A 286 12.83 1.51 -7.01
C LYS A 286 12.05 0.26 -6.66
N SER A 287 11.00 0.38 -5.86
CA SER A 287 10.24 -0.75 -5.29
C SER A 287 11.14 -1.79 -4.61
N LYS A 288 12.16 -1.33 -3.86
CA LYS A 288 13.13 -2.19 -3.18
C LYS A 288 13.44 -1.65 -1.79
N PHE A 289 13.74 -2.55 -0.84
CA PHE A 289 14.38 -2.15 0.41
C PHE A 289 15.82 -1.71 0.15
N VAL A 290 16.25 -0.65 0.82
CA VAL A 290 17.58 -0.06 0.69
C VAL A 290 18.20 0.06 2.07
N TYR A 291 19.41 -0.47 2.21
CA TYR A 291 20.24 -0.27 3.40
C TYR A 291 21.09 0.99 3.21
N TYR A 292 21.16 1.82 4.24
CA TYR A 292 22.01 3.01 4.33
C TYR A 292 23.01 2.82 5.47
N ASN A 293 24.30 2.89 5.16
CA ASN A 293 25.35 2.88 6.17
C ASN A 293 25.47 4.27 6.80
N GLU A 294 25.30 4.36 8.11
CA GLU A 294 25.39 5.64 8.83
C GLU A 294 26.70 5.74 9.62
N GLN A 295 27.09 4.70 10.35
CA GLN A 295 28.35 4.68 11.09
C GLN A 295 28.95 3.27 11.17
N GLY A 296 30.27 3.22 11.15
CA GLY A 296 31.02 1.97 11.27
C GLY A 296 31.27 1.31 9.92
N THR A 297 31.80 0.10 10.00
CA THR A 297 32.18 -0.67 8.83
C THR A 297 31.09 -1.68 8.48
N THR A 298 30.43 -1.46 7.35
CA THR A 298 29.51 -2.45 6.78
C THR A 298 30.15 -3.12 5.58
N SER A 299 30.17 -4.45 5.55
CA SER A 299 30.50 -5.22 4.35
C SER A 299 29.24 -5.90 3.82
N PHE A 300 29.07 -5.88 2.52
CA PHE A 300 27.91 -6.39 1.82
C PHE A 300 28.33 -7.54 0.91
N PHE A 301 27.58 -8.63 0.93
CA PHE A 301 27.76 -9.80 0.05
C PHE A 301 26.44 -10.10 -0.65
N ARG A 302 26.49 -10.25 -1.97
CA ARG A 302 25.35 -10.67 -2.80
C ARG A 302 25.65 -12.02 -3.40
N THR A 303 24.66 -12.92 -3.32
CA THR A 303 24.73 -14.23 -3.98
C THR A 303 25.03 -14.04 -5.47
N GLY A 304 26.08 -14.72 -5.97
CA GLY A 304 26.56 -14.58 -7.35
C GLY A 304 27.75 -13.62 -7.54
N TYR A 305 28.15 -12.86 -6.52
CA TYR A 305 29.38 -12.06 -6.54
C TYR A 305 30.46 -12.71 -5.66
N THR A 306 31.68 -12.83 -6.19
CA THR A 306 32.82 -13.45 -5.50
C THR A 306 33.48 -12.55 -4.46
N SER A 307 33.23 -11.23 -4.50
CA SER A 307 33.83 -10.26 -3.59
C SER A 307 32.79 -9.51 -2.77
N SER A 308 33.08 -9.25 -1.50
CA SER A 308 32.29 -8.28 -0.73
C SER A 308 32.56 -6.85 -1.15
N LYS A 309 31.51 -6.04 -1.09
CA LYS A 309 31.59 -4.59 -1.22
C LYS A 309 31.58 -3.98 0.18
N LYS A 310 32.61 -3.19 0.53
CA LYS A 310 32.58 -2.37 1.74
C LYS A 310 31.76 -1.11 1.46
N LEU A 311 30.83 -0.78 2.33
CA LEU A 311 30.03 0.45 2.25
C LEU A 311 30.69 1.49 3.15
N ALA A 312 31.08 2.62 2.56
CA ALA A 312 31.51 3.78 3.34
C ALA A 312 30.31 4.45 4.03
N THR A 313 30.57 5.25 5.06
CA THR A 313 29.54 6.08 5.69
C THR A 313 28.81 6.95 4.67
N GLY A 314 27.48 6.98 4.74
CA GLY A 314 26.61 7.70 3.81
C GLY A 314 26.30 6.95 2.52
N GLN A 315 26.95 5.80 2.25
CA GLN A 315 26.61 4.98 1.10
C GLN A 315 25.38 4.11 1.37
N SER A 316 24.68 3.76 0.29
CA SER A 316 23.53 2.87 0.34
C SER A 316 23.62 1.75 -0.69
N VAL A 317 22.87 0.68 -0.44
CA VAL A 317 22.73 -0.47 -1.34
C VAL A 317 21.28 -0.94 -1.34
N ALA A 318 20.71 -1.16 -2.52
CA ALA A 318 19.39 -1.79 -2.64
C ALA A 318 19.54 -3.29 -2.34
N LEU A 319 18.71 -3.82 -1.46
CA LEU A 319 18.72 -5.21 -1.01
C LEU A 319 17.96 -6.11 -1.97
N GLU A 320 18.48 -7.32 -2.14
CA GLU A 320 17.90 -8.41 -2.92
C GLU A 320 17.85 -9.69 -2.05
N PRO A 321 16.86 -10.57 -2.27
CA PRO A 321 16.76 -11.82 -1.52
C PRO A 321 18.07 -12.61 -1.56
N GLY A 322 18.52 -13.08 -0.39
CA GLY A 322 19.79 -13.76 -0.20
C GLY A 322 20.99 -12.83 0.04
N ASP A 323 20.82 -11.52 0.03
CA ASP A 323 21.87 -10.58 0.40
C ASP A 323 22.27 -10.71 1.87
N VAL A 324 23.56 -10.61 2.15
CA VAL A 324 24.13 -10.71 3.50
C VAL A 324 24.87 -9.43 3.85
N LEU A 325 24.49 -8.81 4.96
CA LEU A 325 25.11 -7.61 5.52
C LEU A 325 25.91 -7.98 6.76
N TYR A 326 27.19 -7.62 6.76
CA TYR A 326 28.07 -7.67 7.92
C TYR A 326 28.15 -6.29 8.55
N LEU A 327 27.60 -6.15 9.74
CA LEU A 327 27.59 -4.94 10.56
C LEU A 327 28.73 -5.07 11.57
N GLY A 328 29.95 -4.67 11.19
CA GLY A 328 31.15 -5.12 11.87
C GLY A 328 31.32 -6.63 11.75
N SER A 329 31.28 -7.35 12.87
CA SER A 329 31.34 -8.82 12.93
C SER A 329 29.98 -9.50 13.03
N ALA A 330 28.91 -8.74 13.30
CA ALA A 330 27.55 -9.26 13.29
C ALA A 330 27.06 -9.43 11.84
N CYS A 331 26.16 -10.38 11.61
CA CYS A 331 25.73 -10.76 10.27
C CYS A 331 24.21 -10.91 10.21
N VAL A 332 23.60 -10.31 9.21
CA VAL A 332 22.17 -10.42 8.91
C VAL A 332 21.99 -10.76 7.43
N ARG A 333 20.95 -11.54 7.11
CA ARG A 333 20.57 -11.89 5.75
C ARG A 333 19.19 -11.33 5.44
N PHE A 334 19.02 -10.77 4.25
CA PHE A 334 17.73 -10.33 3.74
C PHE A 334 17.12 -11.46 2.90
N ASP A 335 15.90 -11.87 3.20
CA ASP A 335 15.28 -13.06 2.61
C ASP A 335 14.19 -12.74 1.56
N GLY A 336 13.85 -11.46 1.35
CA GLY A 336 12.83 -11.01 0.38
C GLY A 336 11.53 -10.58 1.01
#